data_AF-A0A959CZN1-F1
#
_entry.id   AF-A0A959CZN1-F1
#
_cell.length_a   1.000
_cell.length_b   1.000
_cell.length_c   1.000
_cell.angle_alpha   90.00
_cell.angle_beta   90.00
_cell.angle_gamma   90.00
#
_symmetry.space_group_name_H-M   'P 1'
#
loop_
_entity.id
_entity.type
_entity.pdbx_description
1 polymer ?
#
loop_
_entity_poly.entity_id
_entity_poly.type
_entity_poly.pdbx_seq_one_letter_code
_entity_poly.pdbx_strand_id
1 'polypeptide(L)'
;MQTTLAYQLLRTFTKQDIREARKWLASPYHNQREDLQQLFEQLATTAPEGLPLSREQAWKALFSNQPYDDQQLRLLLSYLYRCLENFLLHREA
;
A
#
# COMPACT_ATOMS: atom_id res chain seq x y z
N MET A 1 -16.46 -5.86 6.05
CA MET A 1 -16.37 -5.46 4.62
C MET A 1 -15.64 -4.11 4.51
N GLN A 2 -14.32 -4.10 4.70
CA GLN A 2 -13.47 -2.93 4.43
C GLN A 2 -12.28 -3.45 3.62
N THR A 3 -12.55 -3.92 2.41
CA THR A 3 -11.52 -4.23 1.41
C THR A 3 -11.02 -2.89 0.86
N THR A 4 -10.35 -2.17 1.76
CA THR A 4 -9.21 -1.29 1.54
C THR A 4 -9.35 -0.29 0.40
N LEU A 5 -9.81 0.92 0.74
CA LEU A 5 -9.82 2.10 -0.15
C LEU A 5 -8.48 2.29 -0.88
N ALA A 6 -7.34 2.00 -0.23
CA ALA A 6 -6.02 1.99 -0.86
C ALA A 6 -5.92 1.01 -2.05
N TYR A 7 -6.46 -0.20 -1.91
CA TYR A 7 -6.48 -1.19 -2.98
C TYR A 7 -7.35 -0.71 -4.15
N GLN A 8 -8.55 -0.19 -3.87
CA GLN A 8 -9.41 0.37 -4.91
C GLN A 8 -8.76 1.54 -5.63
N LEU A 9 -8.05 2.40 -4.91
CA LEU A 9 -7.30 3.52 -5.47
C LEU A 9 -6.15 3.02 -6.36
N LEU A 10 -5.40 2.01 -5.92
CA LEU A 10 -4.32 1.42 -6.72
C LEU A 10 -4.83 0.75 -8.00
N ARG A 11 -6.09 0.30 -8.05
CA ARG A 11 -6.69 -0.22 -9.29
C ARG A 11 -6.92 0.85 -10.34
N THR A 12 -7.04 2.12 -9.96
CA THR A 12 -7.18 3.22 -10.91
C THR A 12 -5.83 3.78 -11.37
N PHE A 13 -4.73 3.37 -10.72
CA PHE A 13 -3.40 3.88 -11.02
C PHE A 13 -2.83 3.20 -12.27
N THR A 14 -2.15 3.99 -13.10
CA THR A 14 -1.36 3.47 -14.22
C THR A 14 0.01 2.97 -13.74
N LYS A 15 0.73 2.27 -14.62
CA LYS A 15 2.13 1.85 -14.35
C LYS A 15 3.04 3.04 -14.06
N GLN A 16 2.76 4.21 -14.63
CA GLN A 16 3.50 5.43 -14.36
C GLN A 16 3.18 5.94 -12.95
N ASP A 17 1.90 5.99 -12.58
CA ASP A 17 1.47 6.44 -11.25
C ASP A 17 2.04 5.58 -10.14
N ILE A 18 2.10 4.27 -10.33
CA ILE A 18 2.74 3.36 -9.37
C ILE A 18 4.22 3.67 -9.20
N ARG A 19 4.94 4.01 -10.27
CA ARG A 19 6.36 4.38 -10.19
C ARG A 19 6.57 5.72 -9.49
N GLU A 20 5.70 6.68 -9.73
CA GLU A 20 5.78 7.99 -9.08
C GLU A 20 5.36 7.92 -7.61
N ALA A 21 4.27 7.21 -7.30
CA ALA A 21 3.87 6.90 -5.92
C ALA A 21 4.95 6.13 -5.16
N ARG A 22 5.70 5.22 -5.84
CA ARG A 22 6.87 4.55 -5.24
C ARG A 22 7.94 5.55 -4.84
N LYS A 23 8.27 6.51 -5.72
CA LYS A 23 9.25 7.56 -5.41
C LYS A 23 8.76 8.47 -4.28
N TRP A 24 7.47 8.77 -4.26
CA TRP A 24 6.83 9.54 -3.20
C TRP A 24 6.92 8.83 -1.84
N LEU A 25 6.58 7.54 -1.79
CA LEU A 25 6.69 6.67 -0.61
C LEU A 25 8.14 6.39 -0.19
N ALA A 26 9.10 6.54 -1.11
CA ALA A 26 10.53 6.42 -0.84
C ALA A 26 11.14 7.73 -0.30
N SER A 27 10.40 8.84 -0.32
CA SER A 27 10.92 10.13 0.13
C SER A 27 11.13 10.13 1.66
N PRO A 28 12.28 10.63 2.15
CA PRO A 28 12.91 10.07 3.34
C PRO A 28 12.79 11.04 4.52
N TYR A 29 11.69 10.98 5.28
CA TYR A 29 11.66 11.63 6.59
C TYR A 29 11.91 10.68 7.77
N HIS A 30 11.88 9.37 7.54
CA HIS A 30 12.37 8.37 8.49
C HIS A 30 12.34 6.99 7.83
N ASN A 31 13.44 6.25 7.88
CA ASN A 31 13.50 4.86 7.44
C ASN A 31 12.76 3.95 8.45
N GLN A 32 11.43 4.07 8.60
CA GLN A 32 10.75 3.54 9.80
C GLN A 32 9.97 2.24 9.65
N ARG A 33 9.52 1.82 8.45
CA ARG A 33 8.92 0.48 8.23
C ARG A 33 9.05 0.05 6.77
N GLU A 34 10.02 -0.81 6.46
CA GLU A 34 10.11 -1.52 5.17
C GLU A 34 8.77 -2.19 4.81
N ASP A 35 8.01 -2.58 5.83
CA ASP A 35 6.68 -3.15 5.75
C ASP A 35 5.68 -2.33 4.91
N LEU A 36 5.74 -0.99 4.97
CA LEU A 36 4.82 -0.13 4.23
C LEU A 36 5.15 -0.12 2.73
N GLN A 37 6.45 -0.09 2.39
CA GLN A 37 6.90 -0.18 0.99
C GLN A 37 6.60 -1.56 0.41
N GLN A 38 6.84 -2.63 1.18
CA GLN A 38 6.48 -3.98 0.77
C GLN A 38 4.97 -4.13 0.59
N LEU A 39 4.15 -3.56 1.49
CA LEU A 39 2.69 -3.57 1.36
C LEU A 39 2.24 -2.87 0.09
N PHE A 40 2.82 -1.71 -0.21
CA PHE A 40 2.56 -1.00 -1.46
C PHE A 40 2.97 -1.83 -2.68
N GLU A 41 4.16 -2.45 -2.71
CA GLU A 41 4.58 -3.28 -3.84
C GLU A 41 3.65 -4.48 -4.06
N GLN A 42 3.26 -5.17 -2.99
CA GLN A 42 2.33 -6.31 -3.08
C GLN A 42 0.97 -5.87 -3.63
N LEU A 43 0.43 -4.75 -3.13
CA LEU A 43 -0.85 -4.22 -3.62
C LEU A 43 -0.72 -3.71 -5.06
N ALA A 44 0.39 -3.09 -5.43
CA ALA A 44 0.63 -2.56 -6.77
C ALA A 44 0.77 -3.67 -7.83
N THR A 45 1.23 -4.85 -7.44
CA THR A 45 1.26 -6.04 -8.32
C THR A 45 -0.10 -6.72 -8.38
N THR A 46 -0.79 -6.87 -7.24
CA THR A 46 -2.04 -7.64 -7.18
C THR A 46 -3.29 -6.85 -7.59
N ALA A 47 -3.33 -5.54 -7.36
CA ALA A 47 -4.47 -4.68 -7.67
C ALA A 47 -4.80 -4.60 -9.17
N PRO A 48 -3.83 -4.40 -10.08
CA PRO A 48 -4.08 -4.42 -11.52
C PRO A 48 -4.63 -5.76 -11.99
N GLU A 49 -4.17 -6.87 -11.40
CA GLU A 49 -4.61 -8.22 -11.74
C GLU A 49 -5.97 -8.58 -11.11
N GLY A 50 -6.49 -7.76 -10.19
CA GLY A 50 -7.75 -8.02 -9.51
C GLY A 50 -7.71 -9.23 -8.57
N LEU A 51 -6.52 -9.66 -8.17
CA LEU A 51 -6.32 -10.83 -7.32
C LEU A 51 -6.87 -10.56 -5.90
N PRO A 52 -7.70 -11.47 -5.35
CA PRO A 52 -8.23 -11.30 -4.00
C PRO A 52 -7.12 -11.49 -2.97
N LEU A 53 -6.54 -10.38 -2.51
CA LEU A 53 -5.55 -10.39 -1.45
C LEU A 53 -6.25 -10.54 -0.09
N SER A 54 -6.21 -11.74 0.49
CA SER A 54 -6.70 -11.94 1.86
C SER A 54 -5.76 -11.24 2.85
N ARG A 55 -6.31 -10.55 3.86
CA ARG A 55 -5.52 -9.76 4.83
C ARG A 55 -4.42 -10.58 5.52
N GLU A 56 -4.71 -11.83 5.86
CA GLU A 56 -3.75 -12.76 6.44
C GLU A 56 -2.65 -13.17 5.46
N GLN A 57 -2.98 -13.35 4.18
CA GLN A 57 -2.00 -13.66 3.13
C GLN A 57 -1.11 -12.45 2.85
N ALA A 58 -1.70 -11.26 2.78
CA ALA A 58 -0.98 -10.00 2.68
C ALA A 58 0.00 -9.86 3.86
N TRP A 59 -0.48 -10.04 5.09
CA TRP A 59 0.35 -9.96 6.28
C TRP A 59 1.46 -10.99 6.28
N LYS A 60 1.17 -12.25 5.95
CA LYS A 60 2.17 -13.32 5.91
C LYS A 60 3.23 -13.09 4.83
N ALA A 61 2.86 -12.50 3.69
CA ALA A 61 3.80 -12.11 2.65
C ALA A 61 4.73 -10.97 3.09
N LEU A 62 4.24 -10.06 3.93
CA LEU A 62 5.00 -8.90 4.43
C LEU A 62 5.84 -9.23 5.66
N PHE A 63 5.24 -9.97 6.59
CA PHE A 63 5.78 -10.33 7.88
C PHE A 63 5.68 -11.84 8.05
N SER A 64 6.47 -12.60 7.26
CA SER A 64 6.51 -14.06 7.40
C SER A 64 6.91 -14.54 8.81
N ASN A 65 7.51 -13.66 9.63
CA ASN A 65 8.02 -13.97 10.96
C ASN A 65 7.25 -13.28 12.12
N GLN A 66 6.13 -12.59 11.86
CA GLN A 66 5.31 -11.97 12.93
C GLN A 66 3.90 -12.55 13.01
N PRO A 67 3.33 -12.69 14.23
CA PRO A 67 1.93 -13.06 14.38
C PRO A 67 1.03 -12.07 13.66
N TYR A 68 -0.07 -12.57 13.09
CA TYR A 68 -1.04 -11.74 12.38
C TYR A 68 -1.63 -10.67 13.31
N ASP A 69 -1.32 -9.40 13.03
CA ASP A 69 -1.87 -8.26 13.74
C ASP A 69 -2.79 -7.44 12.82
N ASP A 70 -4.08 -7.68 12.95
CA ASP A 70 -5.12 -7.01 12.19
C ASP A 70 -5.20 -5.50 12.48
N GLN A 71 -4.82 -5.08 13.69
CA GLN A 71 -4.81 -3.65 14.06
C GLN A 71 -3.66 -2.94 13.36
N GLN A 72 -2.46 -3.52 13.38
CA GLN A 72 -1.30 -2.99 12.68
C GLN A 72 -1.53 -2.98 11.16
N LEU A 73 -2.13 -4.03 10.58
CA LEU A 73 -2.46 -4.06 9.16
C LEU A 73 -3.43 -2.93 8.77
N ARG A 74 -4.48 -2.70 9.56
CA ARG A 74 -5.43 -1.59 9.33
C ARG A 74 -4.75 -0.22 9.42
N LEU A 75 -3.83 -0.05 10.36
CA LEU A 75 -3.03 1.17 10.46
C LEU A 75 -2.19 1.36 9.21
N LEU A 76 -1.42 0.35 8.79
CA LEU A 76 -0.59 0.40 7.58
C LEU A 76 -1.41 0.75 6.32
N LEU A 77 -2.58 0.14 6.16
CA LEU A 77 -3.49 0.42 5.05
C LEU A 77 -4.04 1.85 5.08
N SER A 78 -4.36 2.37 6.26
CA SER A 78 -4.84 3.75 6.43
C SER A 78 -3.73 4.76 6.15
N TYR A 79 -2.50 4.47 6.59
CA TYR A 79 -1.31 5.27 6.29
C TYR A 79 -1.01 5.28 4.79
N LEU A 80 -1.04 4.11 4.15
CA LEU A 80 -0.83 3.97 2.72
C LEU A 80 -1.88 4.76 1.94
N TYR A 81 -3.15 4.63 2.30
CA TYR A 81 -4.23 5.38 1.67
C TYR A 81 -3.98 6.90 1.72
N ARG A 82 -3.66 7.44 2.90
CA ARG A 82 -3.33 8.87 3.05
C ARG A 82 -2.12 9.28 2.22
N CYS A 83 -1.09 8.45 2.14
CA CYS A 83 0.09 8.76 1.32
C CYS A 83 -0.27 8.85 -0.17
N LEU A 84 -1.09 7.92 -0.66
CA LEU A 84 -1.56 7.93 -2.05
C LEU A 84 -2.50 9.11 -2.33
N GLU A 85 -3.38 9.45 -1.39
CA GLU A 85 -4.25 10.63 -1.48
C GLU A 85 -3.42 11.93 -1.56
N ASN A 86 -2.41 12.09 -0.71
CA ASN A 86 -1.49 13.22 -0.75
C ASN A 86 -0.67 13.25 -2.05
N PHE A 87 -0.26 12.08 -2.56
CA PHE A 87 0.42 11.98 -3.85
C PHE A 87 -0.47 12.50 -4.99
N LEU A 88 -1.75 12.12 -5.02
CA LEU A 88 -2.70 12.61 -6.03
C LEU A 88 -2.89 14.12 -5.95
N LEU A 89 -3.11 14.64 -4.73
CA LEU A 89 -3.19 16.09 -4.47
C LEU A 89 -1.94 16.83 -4.95
N HIS A 90 -0.75 16.28 -4.74
CA HIS A 90 0.50 16.89 -5.20
C HIS A 90 0.68 16.81 -6.73
N ARG A 91 0.19 15.75 -7.36
CA ARG A 91 0.27 15.56 -8.82
C ARG A 91 -0.71 16.47 -9.59
N GLU A 92 -1.81 16.89 -8.96
CA GLU A 92 -2.82 17.78 -9.54
C GLU A 92 -2.55 19.28 -9.30
N ALA A 93 -1.54 19.62 -8.49
CA ALA A 93 -1.12 21.00 -8.18
C ALA A 93 -0.04 21.53 -9.14
#